data_AF-A0A7S2MHI2-F1
#
_entry.id   AF-A0A7S2MHI2-F1
#
_cell.length_a   1.000
_cell.length_b   1.000
_cell.length_c   1.000
_cell.angle_alpha   90.00
_cell.angle_beta   90.00
_cell.angle_gamma   90.00
#
_symmetry.space_group_name_H-M   'P 1'
#
loop_
_entity.id
_entity.type
_entity.pdbx_description
1 polymer ?
#
loop_
_entity_poly.entity_id
_entity_poly.type
_entity_poly.pdbx_seq_one_letter_code
_entity_poly.pdbx_strand_id
1 'polypeptide(L)'
;RSHPPLPPLLVVHRIQLYQLWQLLSVLNTTTYQTLAASLDPLLIEDMEVCWRREKRATKDSSKVHTMMSQYLTEMEVVHVIEDPIYDIDIAVYETRLAVEVDGPHHFSVVTHRALGRTALKHRLLSLAGWNVVHIPSREFTKIPVFATMERKRYLQRKLGLNVTLKFSDVDSSACPDREVQPHERKPIPEEWKEQVIVSVKEDPRTWEKIMQRQRDSWNLTVWKK
;
A
#
# COMPACT_ATOMS: atom_id res chain seq x y z
N ARG A 1 -8.49 -22.87 -9.54
CA ARG A 1 -9.83 -23.15 -10.13
C ARG A 1 -10.46 -21.81 -10.47
N SER A 2 -10.81 -21.59 -11.73
CA SER A 2 -11.49 -20.37 -12.19
C SER A 2 -12.89 -20.30 -11.59
N HIS A 3 -13.20 -19.22 -10.87
CA HIS A 3 -14.56 -18.95 -10.40
C HIS A 3 -15.47 -18.55 -11.57
N PRO A 4 -16.78 -18.76 -11.44
CA PRO A 4 -17.73 -18.24 -12.41
C PRO A 4 -17.57 -16.72 -12.58
N PRO A 5 -17.83 -16.19 -13.79
CA PRO A 5 -17.83 -14.75 -14.02
C PRO A 5 -18.84 -14.08 -13.10
N LEU A 6 -18.52 -12.87 -12.62
CA LEU A 6 -19.49 -12.07 -11.87
C LEU A 6 -20.68 -11.74 -12.79
N PRO A 7 -21.91 -11.69 -12.26
CA PRO A 7 -23.04 -11.09 -12.94
C PRO A 7 -22.68 -9.68 -13.46
N PRO A 8 -23.20 -9.26 -14.63
CA PRO A 8 -22.88 -7.96 -15.22
C PRO A 8 -23.05 -6.78 -14.25
N LEU A 9 -24.10 -6.80 -13.42
CA LEU A 9 -24.37 -5.76 -12.43
C LEU A 9 -23.27 -5.68 -11.35
N LEU A 10 -22.76 -6.84 -10.90
CA LEU A 10 -21.67 -6.87 -9.91
C LEU A 10 -20.33 -6.45 -10.53
N VAL A 11 -20.14 -6.63 -11.84
CA VAL A 11 -18.95 -6.12 -12.53
C VAL A 11 -18.91 -4.59 -12.50
N VAL A 12 -20.04 -3.94 -12.75
CA VAL A 12 -20.16 -2.46 -12.79
C VAL A 12 -19.96 -1.84 -11.41
N HIS A 13 -20.54 -2.44 -10.37
CA HIS A 13 -20.51 -1.90 -9.00
C HIS A 13 -19.45 -2.54 -8.09
N ARG A 14 -18.54 -3.32 -8.68
CA ARG A 14 -17.57 -4.16 -7.95
C ARG A 14 -16.79 -3.39 -6.89
N ILE A 15 -16.27 -2.22 -7.26
CA ILE A 15 -15.45 -1.37 -6.37
C ILE A 15 -16.31 -0.82 -5.23
N GLN A 16 -17.52 -0.34 -5.53
CA GLN A 16 -18.43 0.19 -4.52
C GLN A 16 -18.82 -0.89 -3.51
N LEU A 17 -19.18 -2.09 -3.99
CA LEU A 17 -19.56 -3.23 -3.14
C LEU A 17 -18.41 -3.69 -2.25
N TYR A 18 -17.19 -3.77 -2.79
CA TYR A 18 -15.99 -4.06 -1.99
C TYR A 18 -15.74 -3.00 -0.90
N GLN A 19 -15.91 -1.71 -1.19
CA GLN A 19 -15.71 -0.64 -0.21
C GLN A 19 -16.79 -0.64 0.88
N LEU A 20 -18.03 -0.98 0.52
CA LEU A 20 -19.10 -1.14 1.49
C LEU A 20 -18.81 -2.30 2.44
N TRP A 21 -18.29 -3.42 1.93
CA TRP A 21 -17.84 -4.53 2.78
C TRP A 21 -16.75 -4.10 3.78
N GLN A 22 -15.74 -3.34 3.31
CA GLN A 22 -14.69 -2.81 4.18
C GLN A 22 -15.23 -1.89 5.26
N LEU A 23 -16.20 -1.02 4.90
CA LEU A 23 -16.87 -0.17 5.88
C LEU A 23 -17.56 -1.01 6.95
N LEU A 24 -18.38 -1.98 6.55
CA LEU A 24 -19.07 -2.89 7.48
C LEU A 24 -18.10 -3.59 8.43
N SER A 25 -16.92 -3.97 7.93
CA SER A 25 -15.88 -4.65 8.70
C SER A 25 -15.20 -3.78 9.76
N VAL A 26 -15.26 -2.45 9.63
CA VAL A 26 -14.66 -1.48 10.57
C VAL A 26 -15.67 -0.97 11.60
N LEU A 27 -16.97 -1.20 11.37
CA LEU A 27 -18.01 -0.82 12.33
C LEU A 27 -17.90 -1.63 13.63
N ASN A 28 -18.27 -1.00 14.75
CA ASN A 28 -18.43 -1.74 16.00
C ASN A 28 -19.60 -2.74 15.89
N THR A 29 -19.62 -3.74 16.77
CA THR A 29 -20.58 -4.85 16.73
C THR A 29 -22.04 -4.38 16.72
N THR A 30 -22.38 -3.37 17.52
CA THR A 30 -23.75 -2.86 17.64
C THR A 30 -24.22 -2.13 16.37
N THR A 31 -23.37 -1.26 15.82
CA THR A 31 -23.65 -0.53 14.58
C THR A 31 -23.71 -1.49 13.39
N TYR A 32 -22.80 -2.48 13.35
CA TYR A 32 -22.83 -3.53 12.34
C TYR A 32 -24.14 -4.31 12.40
N GLN A 33 -24.56 -4.80 13.57
CA GLN A 33 -25.80 -5.57 13.72
C GLN A 33 -27.03 -4.77 13.28
N THR A 34 -27.11 -3.50 13.67
CA THR A 34 -28.24 -2.62 13.31
C THR A 34 -28.30 -2.39 11.80
N LEU A 35 -27.14 -2.07 11.19
CA LEU A 35 -27.07 -1.82 9.75
C LEU A 35 -27.29 -3.10 8.94
N ALA A 36 -26.65 -4.21 9.31
CA ALA A 36 -26.80 -5.50 8.65
C ALA A 36 -28.25 -6.01 8.70
N ALA A 37 -28.97 -5.79 9.81
CA ALA A 37 -30.39 -6.13 9.92
C ALA A 37 -31.29 -5.31 8.99
N SER A 38 -30.84 -4.12 8.55
CA SER A 38 -31.57 -3.26 7.62
C SER A 38 -31.24 -3.48 6.14
N LEU A 39 -30.23 -4.29 5.85
CA LEU A 39 -29.76 -4.57 4.49
C LEU A 39 -30.32 -5.91 3.99
N ASP A 40 -30.55 -6.01 2.68
CA ASP A 40 -30.88 -7.27 2.03
C ASP A 40 -29.73 -8.28 2.21
N PRO A 41 -29.98 -9.50 2.72
CA PRO A 41 -28.95 -10.53 2.84
C PRO A 41 -28.19 -10.82 1.53
N LEU A 42 -28.86 -10.74 0.37
CA LEU A 42 -28.23 -10.93 -0.93
C LEU A 42 -27.21 -9.83 -1.23
N LEU A 43 -27.51 -8.59 -0.84
CA LEU A 43 -26.58 -7.47 -1.01
C LEU A 43 -25.32 -7.66 -0.14
N ILE A 44 -25.48 -8.18 1.08
CA ILE A 44 -24.35 -8.50 1.97
C ILE A 44 -23.47 -9.58 1.34
N GLU A 45 -24.07 -10.62 0.76
CA GLU A 45 -23.35 -11.68 0.05
C GLU A 45 -22.60 -11.12 -1.17
N ASP A 46 -23.25 -10.28 -1.98
CA ASP A 46 -22.64 -9.62 -3.14
C ASP A 46 -21.44 -8.75 -2.75
N MET A 47 -21.55 -8.01 -1.65
CA MET A 47 -20.45 -7.23 -1.06
C MET A 47 -19.27 -8.12 -0.69
N GLU A 48 -19.53 -9.24 0.01
CA GLU A 48 -18.49 -10.18 0.41
C GLU A 48 -17.82 -10.84 -0.80
N VAL A 49 -18.59 -11.27 -1.80
CA VAL A 49 -18.10 -11.88 -3.03
C VAL A 49 -17.18 -10.91 -3.77
N CYS A 50 -17.59 -9.65 -3.91
CA CYS A 50 -16.76 -8.61 -4.53
C CYS A 50 -15.46 -8.39 -3.74
N TRP A 51 -15.54 -8.34 -2.41
CA TRP A 51 -14.35 -8.18 -1.57
C TRP A 51 -13.37 -9.34 -1.67
N ARG A 52 -13.86 -10.59 -1.59
CA ARG A 52 -13.02 -11.78 -1.74
C ARG A 52 -12.35 -11.85 -3.11
N ARG A 53 -13.01 -11.34 -4.15
CA ARG A 53 -12.47 -11.30 -5.51
C ARG A 53 -11.37 -10.26 -5.65
N GLU A 54 -11.56 -9.05 -5.11
CA GLU A 54 -10.53 -8.01 -5.09
C GLU A 54 -9.29 -8.45 -4.28
N LYS A 55 -9.49 -9.09 -3.11
CA LYS A 55 -8.36 -9.62 -2.31
C LYS A 55 -7.57 -10.74 -3.00
N ARG A 56 -8.20 -11.44 -3.94
CA ARG A 56 -7.55 -12.49 -4.75
C ARG A 56 -6.97 -11.96 -6.06
N ALA A 57 -7.30 -10.73 -6.45
CA ALA A 57 -6.66 -10.12 -7.60
C ALA A 57 -5.18 -9.93 -7.29
N THR A 58 -4.32 -10.36 -8.21
CA THR A 58 -2.91 -9.98 -8.17
C THR A 58 -2.85 -8.47 -8.26
N LYS A 59 -2.35 -7.85 -7.20
CA LYS A 59 -2.02 -6.43 -7.21
C LYS A 59 -0.67 -6.33 -7.91
N ASP A 60 -0.66 -5.65 -9.04
CA ASP A 60 0.61 -5.30 -9.66
C ASP A 60 1.17 -4.11 -8.90
N SER A 61 2.13 -4.38 -8.01
CA SER A 61 2.93 -3.33 -7.41
C SER A 61 3.51 -2.47 -8.51
N SER A 62 3.12 -1.19 -8.54
CA SER A 62 3.66 -0.27 -9.53
C SER A 62 5.17 -0.15 -9.29
N LYS A 63 5.94 0.18 -10.33
CA LYS A 63 7.39 0.47 -10.19
C LYS A 63 7.67 1.49 -9.06
N VAL A 64 6.71 2.37 -8.79
CA VAL A 64 6.78 3.35 -7.71
C VAL A 64 6.70 2.68 -6.33
N HIS A 65 5.86 1.66 -6.13
CA HIS A 65 5.74 0.94 -4.86
C HIS A 65 7.06 0.24 -4.52
N THR A 66 7.60 -0.51 -5.48
CA THR A 66 8.87 -1.23 -5.30
C THR A 66 10.01 -0.28 -4.97
N MET A 67 10.08 0.87 -5.66
CA MET A 67 11.12 1.87 -5.44
C MET A 67 10.98 2.56 -4.08
N MET A 68 9.77 2.87 -3.62
CA MET A 68 9.55 3.41 -2.27
C MET A 68 9.92 2.40 -1.20
N SER A 69 9.60 1.11 -1.41
CA SER A 69 10.01 0.03 -0.52
C SER A 69 11.53 -0.10 -0.42
N GLN A 70 12.26 0.01 -1.55
CA GLN A 70 13.72 0.03 -1.56
C GLN A 70 14.27 1.18 -0.70
N TYR A 71 13.76 2.39 -0.91
CA TYR A 71 14.20 3.54 -0.11
C TYR A 71 13.89 3.40 1.38
N LEU A 72 12.72 2.85 1.75
CA LEU A 72 12.40 2.57 3.15
C LEU A 72 13.34 1.53 3.76
N THR A 73 13.69 0.49 2.99
CA THR A 73 14.68 -0.53 3.41
C THR A 73 16.05 0.07 3.65
N GLU A 74 16.51 0.93 2.73
CA GLU A 74 17.79 1.64 2.85
C GLU A 74 17.82 2.63 4.02
N MET A 75 16.66 3.16 4.41
CA MET A 75 16.48 3.96 5.62
C MET A 75 16.28 3.11 6.88
N GLU A 76 16.42 1.77 6.80
CA GLU A 76 16.26 0.83 7.91
C GLU A 76 14.84 0.84 8.51
N VAL A 77 13.83 1.22 7.71
CA VAL A 77 12.41 1.21 8.11
C VAL A 77 11.78 -0.12 7.73
N VAL A 78 11.39 -0.90 8.74
CA VAL A 78 10.68 -2.17 8.54
C VAL A 78 9.26 -1.91 8.07
N HIS A 79 8.87 -2.50 6.94
CA HIS A 79 7.57 -2.29 6.32
C HIS A 79 7.09 -3.54 5.56
N VAL A 80 5.79 -3.56 5.26
CA VAL A 80 5.11 -4.60 4.46
C VAL A 80 4.51 -3.94 3.22
N ILE A 81 4.73 -4.53 2.05
CA ILE A 81 4.10 -4.08 0.79
C ILE A 81 2.79 -4.86 0.61
N GLU A 82 1.77 -4.20 0.07
CA GLU A 82 0.48 -4.79 -0.30
C GLU A 82 -0.16 -5.58 0.83
N ASP A 83 -0.41 -4.90 1.95
CA ASP A 83 -0.96 -5.52 3.14
C ASP A 83 -2.27 -6.30 2.82
N PRO A 84 -2.31 -7.61 3.10
CA PRO A 84 -3.43 -8.45 2.70
C PRO A 84 -4.68 -8.17 3.53
N ILE A 85 -4.54 -7.65 4.75
CA ILE A 85 -5.64 -7.44 5.70
C ILE A 85 -6.34 -6.12 5.35
N TYR A 86 -5.63 -5.01 5.49
CA TYR A 86 -6.15 -3.65 5.36
C TYR A 86 -6.07 -3.10 3.93
N ASP A 87 -5.43 -3.82 3.00
CA ASP A 87 -5.26 -3.36 1.62
C ASP A 87 -4.39 -2.09 1.49
N ILE A 88 -3.39 -1.98 2.35
CA ILE A 88 -2.46 -0.83 2.37
C ILE A 88 -1.33 -1.08 1.38
N ASP A 89 -0.95 -0.06 0.60
CA ASP A 89 0.14 -0.23 -0.38
C ASP A 89 1.49 -0.47 0.30
N ILE A 90 1.84 0.33 1.32
CA ILE A 90 2.99 0.09 2.19
C ILE A 90 2.61 0.36 3.65
N ALA A 91 2.70 -0.66 4.51
CA ALA A 91 2.36 -0.59 5.92
C ALA A 91 3.63 -0.63 6.80
N VAL A 92 3.79 0.38 7.65
CA VAL A 92 4.80 0.42 8.71
C VAL A 92 4.09 0.16 10.03
N TYR A 93 4.13 -1.10 10.46
CA TYR A 93 3.33 -1.60 11.59
C TYR A 93 3.70 -0.98 12.93
N GLU A 94 5.00 -0.75 13.17
CA GLU A 94 5.52 -0.22 14.44
C GLU A 94 4.87 1.13 14.79
N THR A 95 4.69 2.00 13.80
CA THR A 95 4.14 3.35 13.97
C THR A 95 2.69 3.48 13.53
N ARG A 96 2.03 2.37 13.14
CA ARG A 96 0.69 2.39 12.53
C ARG A 96 0.60 3.37 11.35
N LEU A 97 1.67 3.48 10.57
CA LEU A 97 1.71 4.34 9.39
C LEU A 97 1.30 3.53 8.15
N ALA A 98 0.26 4.02 7.46
CA ALA A 98 -0.20 3.48 6.19
C ALA A 98 0.19 4.45 5.07
N VAL A 99 1.01 3.98 4.13
CA VAL A 99 1.43 4.77 2.97
C VAL A 99 0.65 4.31 1.75
N GLU A 100 -0.10 5.22 1.16
CA GLU A 100 -0.93 5.01 -0.03
C GLU A 100 -0.29 5.71 -1.23
N VAL A 101 0.00 4.98 -2.30
CA VAL A 101 0.67 5.53 -3.49
C VAL A 101 -0.37 5.77 -4.58
N ASP A 102 -0.90 6.99 -4.58
CA ASP A 102 -2.01 7.34 -5.46
C ASP A 102 -1.56 7.57 -6.92
N GLY A 103 -1.97 6.64 -7.80
CA GLY A 103 -1.82 6.78 -9.25
C GLY A 103 -2.74 7.87 -9.85
N PRO A 104 -2.57 8.24 -11.14
CA PRO A 104 -3.42 9.25 -11.79
C PRO A 104 -4.92 8.93 -11.73
N HIS A 105 -5.28 7.64 -11.75
CA HIS A 105 -6.67 7.17 -11.65
C HIS A 105 -7.33 7.38 -10.28
N HIS A 106 -6.56 7.82 -9.26
CA HIS A 106 -7.09 8.17 -7.95
C HIS A 106 -7.62 9.60 -7.91
N PHE A 107 -7.34 10.40 -8.93
CA PHE A 107 -7.68 11.81 -8.98
C PHE A 107 -8.60 12.13 -10.17
N SER A 108 -9.42 13.16 -10.00
CA SER A 108 -10.13 13.76 -11.13
C SER A 108 -9.12 14.36 -12.12
N VAL A 109 -9.38 14.21 -13.42
CA VAL A 109 -8.50 14.76 -14.47
C VAL A 109 -8.39 16.29 -14.38
N VAL A 110 -9.50 16.99 -14.14
CA VAL A 110 -9.57 18.46 -14.18
C VAL A 110 -9.12 19.09 -12.87
N THR A 111 -9.74 18.71 -11.75
CA THR A 111 -9.51 19.40 -10.45
C THR A 111 -8.34 18.80 -9.66
N HIS A 112 -7.80 17.67 -10.10
CA HIS A 112 -6.81 16.87 -9.36
C HIS A 112 -7.20 16.54 -7.92
N ARG A 113 -8.50 16.57 -7.58
CA ARG A 113 -9.01 16.11 -6.29
C ARG A 113 -9.12 14.59 -6.27
N ALA A 114 -8.86 13.99 -5.12
CA ALA A 114 -9.05 12.56 -4.92
C ALA A 114 -10.50 12.16 -5.21
N LEU A 115 -10.69 11.05 -5.91
CA LEU A 115 -12.01 10.48 -6.18
C LEU A 115 -12.64 9.96 -4.89
N GLY A 116 -13.98 9.85 -4.87
CA GLY A 116 -14.72 9.37 -3.70
C GLY A 116 -14.22 8.03 -3.16
N ARG A 117 -13.87 7.09 -4.05
CA ARG A 117 -13.29 5.79 -3.67
C ARG A 117 -11.97 5.94 -2.91
N THR A 118 -11.08 6.81 -3.36
CA THR A 118 -9.76 7.04 -2.74
C THR A 118 -9.94 7.73 -1.39
N ALA A 119 -10.78 8.77 -1.35
CA ALA A 119 -11.09 9.47 -0.11
C ALA A 119 -11.75 8.54 0.93
N LEU A 120 -12.63 7.63 0.50
CA LEU A 120 -13.26 6.64 1.38
C LEU A 120 -12.23 5.65 1.92
N LYS A 121 -11.32 5.11 1.07
CA LYS A 121 -10.24 4.22 1.52
C LYS A 121 -9.40 4.87 2.62
N HIS A 122 -8.97 6.12 2.42
CA HIS A 122 -8.18 6.84 3.42
C HIS A 122 -8.93 7.02 4.74
N ARG A 123 -10.23 7.32 4.68
CA ARG A 123 -11.07 7.44 5.89
C ARG A 123 -11.22 6.11 6.61
N LEU A 124 -11.44 5.02 5.89
CA LEU A 124 -11.57 3.68 6.47
C LEU A 124 -10.29 3.25 7.19
N LEU A 125 -9.13 3.47 6.56
CA LEU A 125 -7.84 3.19 7.19
C LEU A 125 -7.62 4.06 8.44
N SER A 126 -7.97 5.34 8.38
CA SER A 126 -7.88 6.24 9.53
C SER A 126 -8.78 5.78 10.69
N LEU A 127 -10.02 5.35 10.39
CA LEU A 127 -10.94 4.79 11.38
C LEU A 127 -10.44 3.47 11.97
N ALA A 128 -9.70 2.67 11.18
CA ALA A 128 -9.02 1.47 11.64
C ALA A 128 -7.74 1.77 12.47
N GLY A 129 -7.47 3.05 12.77
CA GLY A 129 -6.38 3.48 13.64
C GLY A 129 -5.03 3.65 12.93
N TRP A 130 -5.02 3.72 11.60
CA TRP A 130 -3.80 4.00 10.83
C TRP A 130 -3.59 5.51 10.65
N ASN A 131 -2.35 5.95 10.79
CA ASN A 131 -1.91 7.25 10.30
C ASN A 131 -1.70 7.14 8.79
N VAL A 132 -2.65 7.66 8.00
CA VAL A 132 -2.65 7.51 6.54
C VAL A 132 -1.90 8.67 5.89
N VAL A 133 -0.81 8.36 5.21
CA VAL A 133 -0.07 9.30 4.37
C VAL A 133 -0.22 8.89 2.92
N HIS A 134 -0.83 9.77 2.13
CA HIS A 134 -0.94 9.57 0.69
C HIS A 134 0.21 10.25 -0.04
N ILE A 135 0.76 9.55 -1.03
CA ILE A 135 1.84 10.02 -1.89
C ILE A 135 1.32 10.04 -3.33
N PRO A 136 0.90 11.21 -3.84
CA PRO A 136 0.52 11.34 -5.24
C PRO A 136 1.70 10.98 -6.13
N SER A 137 1.54 10.00 -7.01
CA SER A 137 2.61 9.55 -7.91
C SER A 137 3.19 10.69 -8.75
N ARG A 138 2.34 11.64 -9.18
CA ARG A 138 2.75 12.85 -9.91
C ARG A 138 3.70 13.75 -9.12
N GLU A 139 3.53 13.87 -7.80
CA GLU A 139 4.41 14.66 -6.94
C GLU A 139 5.78 14.00 -6.86
N PHE A 140 5.79 12.69 -6.62
CA PHE A 140 7.02 11.91 -6.48
C PHE A 140 7.81 11.80 -7.79
N THR A 141 7.14 11.68 -8.93
CA THR A 141 7.80 11.58 -10.26
C THR A 141 8.47 12.88 -10.70
N LYS A 142 8.19 14.03 -10.07
CA LYS A 142 8.90 15.29 -10.37
C LYS A 142 10.36 15.24 -9.93
N ILE A 143 10.68 14.39 -8.95
CA ILE A 143 12.06 14.19 -8.50
C ILE A 143 12.73 13.22 -9.47
N PRO A 144 13.84 13.59 -10.13
CA PRO A 144 14.52 12.73 -11.09
C PRO A 144 14.93 11.38 -10.48
N VAL A 145 15.00 10.34 -11.31
CA VAL A 145 15.32 8.97 -10.85
C VAL A 145 16.72 8.85 -10.26
N PHE A 146 17.66 9.62 -10.81
CA PHE A 146 19.04 9.67 -10.34
C PHE A 146 19.23 10.48 -9.05
N ALA A 147 18.24 11.27 -8.62
CA ALA A 147 18.34 12.07 -7.40
C ALA A 147 17.82 11.27 -6.20
N THR A 148 18.47 10.14 -5.89
CA THR A 148 17.91 9.16 -4.94
C THR A 148 17.84 9.72 -3.52
N MET A 149 18.81 10.55 -3.13
CA MET A 149 18.82 11.26 -1.85
C MET A 149 17.64 12.21 -1.70
N GLU A 150 17.29 12.94 -2.76
CA GLU A 150 16.15 13.87 -2.70
C GLU A 150 14.83 13.11 -2.59
N ARG A 151 14.72 11.93 -3.22
CA ARG A 151 13.56 11.04 -3.06
C ARG A 151 13.46 10.48 -1.64
N LYS A 152 14.58 10.06 -1.05
CA LYS A 152 14.63 9.63 0.37
C LYS A 152 14.23 10.76 1.31
N ARG A 153 14.78 11.97 1.12
CA ARG A 153 14.40 13.17 1.90
C ARG A 153 12.94 13.54 1.72
N TYR A 154 12.39 13.38 0.51
CA TYR A 154 10.98 13.58 0.25
C TYR A 154 10.14 12.59 1.06
N LEU A 155 10.45 11.29 1.00
CA LEU A 155 9.74 10.27 1.78
C LEU A 155 9.88 10.53 3.28
N GLN A 156 11.08 10.83 3.75
CA GLN A 156 11.34 11.14 5.15
C GLN A 156 10.45 12.29 5.65
N ARG A 157 10.41 13.41 4.92
CA ARG A 157 9.57 14.58 5.25
C ARG A 157 8.08 14.24 5.19
N LYS A 158 7.64 13.56 4.13
CA LYS A 158 6.23 13.25 3.89
C LYS A 158 5.68 12.27 4.93
N LEU A 159 6.50 11.29 5.32
CA LEU A 159 6.14 10.23 6.27
C LEU A 159 6.41 10.64 7.73
N GLY A 160 7.09 11.76 7.98
CA GLY A 160 7.45 12.21 9.32
C GLY A 160 8.47 11.29 10.01
N LEU A 161 9.37 10.68 9.24
CA LEU A 161 10.33 9.72 9.75
C LEU A 161 11.58 10.42 10.32
N ASN A 162 11.95 10.07 11.56
CA ASN A 162 13.14 10.60 12.23
C ASN A 162 14.37 9.70 12.02
N VAL A 163 14.65 9.31 10.78
CA VAL A 163 15.78 8.44 10.42
C VAL A 163 16.98 9.22 9.92
N THR A 164 18.17 8.79 10.31
CA THR A 164 19.42 9.39 9.80
C THR A 164 19.72 8.82 8.42
N LEU A 165 19.69 9.69 7.40
CA LEU A 165 20.03 9.29 6.03
C LEU A 165 21.55 9.07 5.91
N LYS A 166 21.96 7.87 5.49
CA LYS A 166 23.35 7.58 5.13
C LYS A 166 23.62 8.08 3.71
N PHE A 167 24.63 8.94 3.57
CA PHE A 167 25.06 9.45 2.27
C PHE A 167 26.00 8.45 1.60
N SER A 168 25.80 8.22 0.30
CA SER A 168 26.79 7.57 -0.56
C SER A 168 27.33 8.60 -1.55
N ASP A 169 28.63 8.56 -1.80
CA ASP A 169 29.31 9.49 -2.73
C ASP A 169 28.92 9.28 -4.21
N VAL A 170 28.12 8.26 -4.49
CA VAL A 170 27.60 7.93 -5.83
C VAL A 170 26.42 8.84 -6.22
N ASP A 171 25.77 9.45 -5.24
CA ASP A 171 24.52 10.19 -5.42
C ASP A 171 24.81 11.68 -5.67
N SER A 172 25.46 11.97 -6.80
CA SER A 172 25.70 13.35 -7.22
C SER A 172 24.37 13.98 -7.62
N SER A 173 23.82 14.81 -6.73
CA SER A 173 22.71 15.74 -7.01
C SER A 173 23.06 16.82 -8.05
N ALA A 174 24.25 16.76 -8.65
CA ALA A 174 24.61 17.53 -9.82
C ALA A 174 23.68 17.14 -10.97
N CYS A 175 22.87 18.10 -11.45
CA CYS A 175 22.31 18.01 -12.79
C CYS A 175 23.45 17.65 -13.74
N PRO A 176 23.36 16.58 -14.54
CA PRO A 176 24.31 16.38 -15.61
C PRO A 176 24.06 17.48 -16.64
N ASP A 177 24.76 18.61 -16.49
CA ASP A 177 25.01 19.51 -17.60
C ASP A 177 25.86 18.70 -18.59
N ARG A 178 25.25 18.13 -19.64
CA ARG A 178 25.85 17.98 -20.99
C ARG A 178 25.00 17.18 -21.97
N GLU A 179 25.10 17.63 -23.21
CA GLU A 179 24.69 17.00 -24.46
C GLU A 179 24.86 15.48 -24.43
N VAL A 180 23.81 14.78 -24.87
CA VAL A 180 23.75 13.32 -24.94
C VAL A 180 24.69 12.84 -26.04
N GLN A 181 25.85 12.28 -25.66
CA GLN A 181 26.53 11.30 -26.51
C GLN A 181 25.97 9.90 -26.22
N PRO A 182 25.67 9.09 -27.24
CA PRO A 182 25.05 7.78 -27.05
C PRO A 182 26.06 6.81 -26.45
N HIS A 183 25.84 6.38 -25.20
CA HIS A 183 26.69 5.38 -24.55
C HIS A 183 26.16 3.96 -24.82
N GLU A 184 27.05 3.09 -25.28
CA GLU A 184 26.84 1.65 -25.37
C GLU A 184 26.56 1.07 -23.98
N ARG A 185 25.52 0.23 -23.88
CA ARG A 185 25.20 -0.47 -22.63
C ARG A 185 26.26 -1.53 -22.34
N LYS A 186 27.03 -1.36 -21.27
CA LYS A 186 27.86 -2.45 -20.75
C LYS A 186 26.98 -3.46 -20.01
N PRO A 187 27.19 -4.78 -20.22
CA PRO A 187 26.44 -5.82 -19.53
C PRO A 187 26.75 -5.83 -18.03
N ILE A 188 25.75 -6.26 -17.24
CA ILE A 188 25.81 -6.33 -15.77
C ILE A 188 26.91 -7.33 -15.35
N PRO A 189 27.84 -6.96 -14.45
CA PRO A 189 28.88 -7.87 -13.95
C PRO A 189 28.27 -9.08 -13.24
N GLU A 190 28.79 -10.29 -13.49
CA GLU A 190 28.21 -11.54 -12.97
C GLU A 190 28.19 -11.63 -11.44
N GLU A 191 29.17 -11.00 -10.79
CA GLU A 191 29.30 -10.90 -9.34
C GLU A 191 28.12 -10.17 -8.65
N TRP A 192 27.28 -9.46 -9.41
CA TRP A 192 26.10 -8.74 -8.91
C TRP A 192 24.81 -9.58 -9.03
N LYS A 193 24.86 -10.74 -9.69
CA LYS A 193 23.69 -11.62 -9.81
C LYS A 193 23.47 -12.51 -8.58
N GLU A 194 24.50 -12.71 -7.76
CA GLU A 194 24.42 -13.58 -6.58
C GLU A 194 24.18 -12.83 -5.26
N GLN A 195 24.40 -11.51 -5.21
CA GLN A 195 24.29 -10.72 -3.97
C GLN A 195 22.95 -10.00 -3.77
N VAL A 196 22.00 -10.16 -4.69
CA VAL A 196 20.66 -9.58 -4.57
C VAL A 196 19.64 -10.71 -4.57
N ILE A 197 19.25 -11.13 -3.37
CA ILE A 197 17.93 -11.59 -2.92
C ILE A 197 18.19 -12.28 -1.56
N VAL A 198 18.17 -11.51 -0.47
CA VAL A 198 17.61 -12.04 0.78
C VAL A 198 16.15 -11.63 0.76
N SER A 199 15.38 -12.27 -0.11
CA SER A 199 13.95 -12.37 0.14
C SER A 199 13.82 -13.14 1.44
N VAL A 200 13.09 -12.59 2.40
CA VAL A 200 12.51 -13.38 3.49
C VAL A 200 11.50 -14.34 2.83
N LYS A 201 12.02 -15.41 2.23
CA LYS A 201 11.26 -16.59 1.84
C LYS A 201 11.35 -17.56 3.00
N GLU A 202 10.18 -17.81 3.57
CA GLU A 202 9.78 -19.07 4.18
C GLU A 202 10.28 -19.38 5.60
N ASP A 203 9.61 -18.79 6.59
CA ASP A 203 9.10 -19.60 7.70
C ASP A 203 7.62 -19.23 7.99
N PRO A 204 6.65 -20.06 7.56
CA PRO A 204 5.23 -19.90 7.88
C PRO A 204 4.96 -19.77 9.39
N ARG A 205 5.82 -20.34 10.25
CA ARG A 205 5.67 -20.27 11.72
C ARG A 205 6.01 -18.90 12.30
N THR A 206 6.79 -18.10 11.58
CA THR A 206 7.09 -16.71 11.97
C THR A 206 5.87 -15.81 11.73
N TRP A 207 5.17 -16.04 10.62
CA TRP A 207 3.91 -15.35 10.30
C TRP A 207 2.77 -15.76 11.24
N GLU A 208 2.64 -17.05 11.56
CA GLU A 208 1.66 -17.49 12.57
C GLU A 208 1.93 -16.86 13.94
N LYS A 209 3.19 -16.73 14.37
CA LYS A 209 3.54 -16.08 15.64
C LYS A 209 3.28 -14.57 15.64
N ILE A 210 3.53 -13.87 14.54
CA ILE A 210 3.23 -12.43 14.39
C ILE A 210 1.72 -12.21 14.33
N MET A 211 1.00 -13.03 13.56
CA MET A 211 -0.46 -13.00 13.45
C MET A 211 -1.18 -13.42 14.74
N GLN A 212 -0.62 -14.37 15.50
CA GLN A 212 -1.14 -14.79 16.79
C GLN A 212 -0.92 -13.71 17.84
N ARG A 213 0.29 -13.11 17.92
CA ARG A 213 0.54 -11.95 18.77
C ARG A 213 -0.37 -10.76 18.44
N GLN A 214 -0.67 -10.53 17.17
CA GLN A 214 -1.60 -9.48 16.77
C GLN A 214 -3.07 -9.84 17.04
N ARG A 215 -3.50 -11.09 16.87
CA ARG A 215 -4.83 -11.57 17.30
C ARG A 215 -5.02 -11.47 18.81
N ASP A 216 -4.00 -11.80 19.58
CA ASP A 216 -4.02 -11.72 21.04
C ASP A 216 -4.03 -10.25 21.52
N SER A 217 -3.30 -9.37 20.81
CA SER A 217 -3.37 -7.91 21.00
C SER A 217 -4.74 -7.33 20.63
N TRP A 218 -5.38 -7.83 19.56
CA TRP A 218 -6.73 -7.46 19.16
C TRP A 218 -7.78 -7.92 20.17
N ASN A 219 -7.69 -9.16 20.67
CA ASN A 219 -8.59 -9.69 21.70
C ASN A 219 -8.47 -8.94 23.03
N LEU A 220 -7.29 -8.43 23.38
CA LEU A 220 -7.08 -7.63 24.60
C LEU A 220 -7.60 -6.18 24.49
N THR A 221 -7.70 -5.63 23.28
CA THR A 221 -8.15 -4.25 23.06
C THR A 221 -9.65 -4.15 22.78
N VAL A 222 -10.27 -5.23 22.26
CA VAL A 222 -11.70 -5.28 21.92
C VAL A 222 -12.57 -5.81 23.09
N TRP A 223 -11.99 -6.44 24.12
CA TRP A 223 -12.72 -6.94 25.32
C TRP A 223 -12.38 -6.23 26.64
N LYS A 224 -11.72 -5.07 26.59
CA LYS A 224 -11.55 -4.18 27.74
C LYS A 224 -11.88 -2.74 27.37
N LYS A 225 -13.15 -2.49 27.05
CA LYS A 225 -13.83 -1.22 27.27
C LYS A 225 -15.33 -1.42 27.16
#